data_AF-A0A9X1TWJ3-F1
#
_entry.id   AF-A0A9X1TWJ3-F1
#
_cell.length_a   1.000
_cell.length_b   1.000
_cell.length_c   1.000
_cell.angle_alpha   90.00
_cell.angle_beta   90.00
_cell.angle_gamma   90.00
#
_symmetry.space_group_name_H-M   'P 1'
#
loop_
_entity.id
_entity.type
_entity.pdbx_description
1 polymer ?
#
loop_
_entity_poly.entity_id
_entity_poly.type
_entity_poly.pdbx_seq_one_letter_code
_entity_poly.pdbx_strand_id
1 'polypeptide(L)'
;MGRASAYALRARPDAIAFRMAWETALDHAIGALTDAAFSRALNGVVRPVFYKGEQVGERRYYDERLTMFLLRYRDPMRYGAWLDRTIARRPCDHEAQCLTDLLDRIELDAWAAERGQILSDRPYPATAARLASESEWSATEAANSRKSKRT
;
A
#
# COMPACT_ATOMS: atom_id res chain seq x y z
N MET A 1 -17.75 -22.38 -3.50
CA MET A 1 -17.67 -20.92 -3.69
C MET A 1 -16.24 -20.56 -4.06
N GLY A 2 -15.99 -19.93 -5.21
CA GLY A 2 -14.64 -19.56 -5.67
C GLY A 2 -14.32 -18.09 -5.37
N ARG A 3 -13.04 -17.69 -5.42
CA ARG A 3 -12.60 -16.30 -5.18
C ARG A 3 -13.41 -15.31 -6.04
N ALA A 4 -13.55 -15.60 -7.33
CA ALA A 4 -14.34 -14.78 -8.26
C ALA A 4 -15.81 -14.57 -7.82
N SER A 5 -16.45 -15.60 -7.23
CA SER A 5 -17.83 -15.48 -6.74
C SER A 5 -17.97 -14.56 -5.53
N ALA A 6 -16.96 -14.51 -4.65
CA ALA A 6 -16.96 -13.63 -3.49
C ALA A 6 -16.79 -12.15 -3.89
N TYR A 7 -15.89 -11.87 -4.85
CA TYR A 7 -15.75 -10.52 -5.42
C TYR A 7 -16.98 -10.09 -6.21
N ALA A 8 -17.59 -10.99 -6.98
CA ALA A 8 -18.86 -10.72 -7.67
C ALA A 8 -19.98 -10.36 -6.68
N LEU A 9 -20.07 -11.05 -5.54
CA LEU A 9 -21.04 -10.72 -4.49
C LEU A 9 -20.79 -9.33 -3.87
N ARG A 10 -19.52 -8.96 -3.65
CA ARG A 10 -19.15 -7.60 -3.18
C ARG A 10 -19.51 -6.52 -4.20
N ALA A 11 -19.50 -6.81 -5.50
CA ALA A 11 -19.82 -5.83 -6.53
C ALA A 11 -21.32 -5.51 -6.65
N ARG A 12 -22.21 -6.34 -6.06
CA ARG A 12 -23.66 -6.14 -6.23
C ARG A 12 -24.16 -4.93 -5.42
N PRO A 13 -25.13 -4.16 -5.96
CA PRO A 13 -25.69 -2.98 -5.30
C PRO A 13 -26.53 -3.33 -4.05
N ASP A 14 -27.11 -4.53 -4.00
CA ASP A 14 -27.94 -5.03 -2.90
C ASP A 14 -27.14 -5.66 -1.75
N ALA A 15 -25.82 -5.85 -1.91
CA ALA A 15 -24.98 -6.60 -0.98
C ALA A 15 -24.37 -5.75 0.15
N ILE A 16 -25.13 -4.83 0.75
CA ILE A 16 -24.62 -3.89 1.78
C ILE A 16 -24.08 -4.64 3.02
N ALA A 17 -24.87 -5.56 3.58
CA ALA A 17 -24.48 -6.31 4.77
C ALA A 17 -23.22 -7.19 4.53
N PHE A 18 -23.10 -7.78 3.34
CA PHE A 18 -21.93 -8.55 2.95
C PHE A 18 -20.69 -7.67 2.82
N ARG A 19 -20.82 -6.47 2.23
CA ARG A 19 -19.72 -5.51 2.11
C ARG A 19 -19.21 -5.09 3.49
N MET A 20 -20.11 -4.79 4.42
CA MET A 20 -19.74 -4.45 5.80
C MET A 20 -18.98 -5.58 6.48
N ALA A 21 -19.51 -6.81 6.43
CA ALA A 21 -18.83 -7.98 7.01
C ALA A 21 -17.46 -8.24 6.36
N TRP A 22 -17.34 -8.00 5.05
CA TRP A 22 -16.10 -8.13 4.30
C TRP A 22 -15.04 -7.12 4.75
N GLU A 23 -15.40 -5.84 4.91
CA GLU A 23 -14.47 -4.82 5.40
C GLU A 23 -14.00 -5.14 6.83
N THR A 24 -14.91 -5.53 7.73
CA THR A 24 -14.53 -5.96 9.09
C THR A 24 -13.56 -7.15 9.07
N ALA A 25 -13.79 -8.13 8.18
CA ALA A 25 -12.86 -9.24 8.01
C ALA A 25 -11.48 -8.81 7.50
N LEU A 26 -11.42 -7.82 6.61
CA LEU A 26 -10.16 -7.24 6.13
C LEU A 26 -9.40 -6.54 7.26
N ASP A 27 -10.10 -5.76 8.09
CA ASP A 27 -9.49 -5.08 9.25
C ASP A 27 -8.85 -6.09 10.21
N HIS A 28 -9.55 -7.20 10.50
CA HIS A 28 -9.00 -8.29 11.30
C HIS A 28 -7.78 -8.96 10.62
N ALA A 29 -7.83 -9.17 9.31
CA ALA A 29 -6.72 -9.75 8.56
C ALA A 29 -5.47 -8.84 8.57
N ILE A 30 -5.66 -7.52 8.53
CA ILE A 30 -4.57 -6.53 8.65
C ILE A 30 -3.91 -6.61 10.03
N GLY A 31 -4.70 -6.78 11.09
CA GLY A 31 -4.19 -7.03 12.44
C GLY A 31 -3.29 -8.28 12.49
N ALA A 32 -3.79 -9.41 12.01
CA ALA A 32 -3.03 -10.67 11.96
C ALA A 32 -1.76 -10.56 11.10
N LEU A 33 -1.83 -9.85 9.97
CA LEU A 33 -0.66 -9.57 9.13
C LEU A 33 0.39 -8.73 9.88
N THR A 34 -0.06 -7.75 10.65
CA THR A 34 0.79 -6.89 11.46
C THR A 34 1.54 -7.69 12.52
N ASP A 35 0.84 -8.57 13.25
CA ASP A 35 1.44 -9.44 14.25
C ASP A 35 2.48 -10.40 13.64
N ALA A 36 2.15 -11.00 12.49
CA ALA A 36 3.08 -11.84 11.75
C ALA A 36 4.30 -11.06 11.25
N ALA A 37 4.14 -9.81 10.84
CA ALA A 37 5.24 -8.95 10.44
C ALA A 37 6.17 -8.61 11.62
N PHE A 38 5.62 -8.30 12.80
CA PHE A 38 6.41 -8.09 14.01
C PHE A 38 7.16 -9.35 14.43
N SER A 39 6.48 -10.50 14.46
CA SER A 39 7.12 -11.77 14.79
C SER A 39 8.29 -12.05 13.84
N ARG A 40 8.12 -11.78 12.54
CA ARG A 40 9.18 -11.93 11.54
C ARG A 40 10.35 -10.96 11.78
N ALA A 41 10.06 -9.70 12.07
CA ALA A 41 11.09 -8.70 12.32
C ALA A 41 11.90 -9.01 13.59
N LEU A 42 11.24 -9.48 14.65
CA LEU A 42 11.86 -9.81 15.93
C LEU A 42 12.62 -11.14 15.90
N ASN A 43 12.02 -12.19 15.34
CA ASN A 43 12.56 -13.56 15.42
C ASN A 43 13.37 -13.95 14.17
N GLY A 44 13.21 -13.22 13.07
CA GLY A 44 13.77 -13.59 11.77
C GLY A 44 13.01 -14.74 11.11
N VAL A 45 13.39 -15.07 9.87
CA VAL A 45 12.88 -16.24 9.12
C VAL A 45 13.99 -17.26 8.97
N VAL A 46 13.67 -18.53 9.21
CA VAL A 46 14.60 -19.64 8.94
C VAL A 46 14.67 -19.86 7.43
N ARG A 47 15.87 -19.78 6.85
CA ARG A 47 16.13 -20.12 5.45
C ARG A 47 17.06 -21.34 5.38
N PRO A 48 16.67 -22.40 4.65
CA PRO A 48 17.55 -23.54 4.44
C PRO A 48 18.74 -23.12 3.58
N VAL A 49 19.93 -23.62 3.95
CA VAL A 49 21.18 -23.42 3.21
C VAL A 49 21.48 -24.70 2.47
N PHE A 50 21.46 -24.61 1.13
CA PHE A 50 21.78 -25.73 0.25
C PHE A 50 23.22 -25.60 -0.27
N TYR A 51 23.93 -26.72 -0.30
CA TYR A 51 25.22 -26.84 -0.94
C TYR A 51 25.25 -28.13 -1.76
N LYS A 52 25.59 -28.03 -3.05
CA LYS A 52 25.62 -29.16 -3.99
C LYS A 52 24.32 -30.00 -4.04
N GLY A 53 23.17 -29.36 -3.83
CA GLY A 53 21.87 -30.03 -3.90
C GLY A 53 21.41 -30.68 -2.58
N GLU A 54 22.24 -30.68 -1.55
CA GLU A 54 21.88 -31.16 -0.21
C GLU A 54 21.68 -29.99 0.75
N GLN A 55 20.69 -30.10 1.64
CA GLN A 55 20.48 -29.12 2.70
C GLN A 55 21.55 -29.33 3.77
N VAL A 56 22.50 -28.40 3.86
CA VAL A 56 23.64 -28.48 4.78
C VAL A 56 23.35 -27.81 6.12
N GLY A 57 22.35 -26.94 6.17
CA GLY A 57 21.93 -26.35 7.43
C GLY A 57 20.81 -25.32 7.28
N GLU A 58 20.64 -24.54 8.33
CA GLU A 58 19.63 -23.49 8.40
C GLU A 58 20.27 -22.19 8.87
N ARG A 59 19.90 -21.08 8.23
CA ARG A 59 20.32 -19.74 8.64
C ARG A 59 19.09 -18.92 8.97
N ARG A 60 19.13 -18.20 10.09
CA ARG A 60 18.13 -17.17 10.39
C ARG A 60 18.45 -15.90 9.62
N TYR A 61 17.48 -15.44 8.84
CA TYR A 61 17.54 -14.20 8.07
C TYR A 61 16.63 -13.17 8.72
N TYR A 62 17.20 -12.01 9.05
CA TYR A 62 16.47 -10.86 9.55
C TYR A 62 16.28 -9.87 8.41
N ASP A 63 15.04 -9.48 8.15
CA ASP A 63 14.74 -8.50 7.12
C ASP A 63 14.86 -7.08 7.69
N GLU A 64 16.04 -6.48 7.52
CA GLU A 64 16.33 -5.13 8.00
C GLU A 64 15.43 -4.07 7.35
N ARG A 65 14.98 -4.29 6.11
CA ARG A 65 14.06 -3.37 5.42
C ARG A 65 12.67 -3.43 6.05
N LEU A 66 12.20 -4.62 6.38
CA LEU A 66 10.95 -4.80 7.12
C LEU A 66 11.03 -4.11 8.49
N THR A 67 12.13 -4.31 9.23
CA THR A 67 12.33 -3.66 10.53
C THR A 67 12.30 -2.14 10.42
N MET A 68 13.04 -1.58 9.46
CA MET A 68 13.08 -0.13 9.22
C MET A 68 11.71 0.42 8.79
N PHE A 69 10.97 -0.32 7.95
CA PHE A 69 9.59 0.03 7.58
C PHE A 69 8.69 0.09 8.82
N LEU A 70 8.69 -0.93 9.67
CA LEU A 70 7.86 -0.97 10.88
C LEU A 70 8.17 0.18 11.84
N LEU A 71 9.46 0.46 12.07
CA LEU A 71 9.90 1.55 12.94
C LEU A 71 9.45 2.93 12.42
N ARG A 72 9.60 3.17 11.11
CA ARG A 72 9.23 4.45 10.47
C ARG A 72 7.75 4.80 10.64
N TYR A 73 6.87 3.80 10.63
CA TYR A 73 5.43 4.01 10.78
C TYR A 73 4.95 4.02 12.23
N ARG A 74 5.64 3.35 13.15
CA ARG A 74 5.20 3.21 14.55
C ARG A 74 5.81 4.19 15.51
N ASP A 75 7.06 4.55 15.31
CA ASP A 75 7.70 5.67 16.01
C ASP A 75 8.18 6.65 14.94
N PRO A 76 7.20 7.33 14.28
CA PRO A 76 7.51 8.27 13.25
C PRO A 76 8.46 9.27 13.83
N MET A 77 8.23 9.91 15.01
CA MET A 77 9.06 10.97 15.65
C MET A 77 10.52 10.63 15.98
N ARG A 78 10.91 9.35 15.98
CA ARG A 78 12.32 8.95 16.11
C ARG A 78 12.94 8.34 14.85
N TYR A 79 12.15 7.71 13.98
CA TYR A 79 12.64 6.94 12.82
C TYR A 79 11.99 7.34 11.49
N GLY A 80 11.32 8.50 11.46
CA GLY A 80 10.40 8.90 10.41
C GLY A 80 11.05 9.51 9.17
N ALA A 81 10.18 9.88 8.24
CA ALA A 81 10.54 10.39 6.93
C ALA A 81 11.28 11.74 6.91
N TRP A 82 11.45 12.46 8.03
CA TRP A 82 12.30 13.66 8.02
C TRP A 82 13.78 13.34 8.25
N LEU A 83 14.11 12.14 8.74
CA LEU A 83 15.49 11.63 8.82
C LEU A 83 15.95 11.08 7.47
N ASP A 84 15.03 10.53 6.70
CA ASP A 84 15.26 10.00 5.37
C ASP A 84 14.93 11.09 4.34
N ARG A 85 15.84 11.45 3.45
CA ARG A 85 15.63 12.52 2.44
C ARG A 85 14.58 12.18 1.37
N THR A 86 13.71 11.21 1.62
CA THR A 86 12.64 10.78 0.71
C THR A 86 11.37 11.60 0.94
N ILE A 87 11.14 12.59 0.06
CA ILE A 87 9.91 13.37 0.03
C ILE A 87 8.83 12.55 -0.69
N ALA A 88 7.97 11.88 0.06
CA ALA A 88 6.72 11.31 -0.47
C ALA A 88 5.65 12.41 -0.48
N ARG A 89 5.64 13.26 -1.52
CA ARG A 89 4.59 14.29 -1.67
C ARG A 89 3.43 13.70 -2.47
N ARG A 90 2.24 13.68 -1.85
CA ARG A 90 0.97 13.51 -2.58
C ARG A 90 0.70 14.83 -3.33
N PRO A 91 0.49 14.84 -4.66
CA PRO A 91 0.11 16.06 -5.37
C PRO A 91 -1.11 16.72 -4.71
N CYS A 92 -1.20 18.05 -4.69
CA CYS A 92 -2.37 18.73 -4.08
C CYS A 92 -3.69 18.33 -4.76
N ASP A 93 -3.63 18.00 -6.05
CA ASP A 93 -4.79 17.61 -6.85
C ASP A 93 -5.06 16.10 -6.79
N HIS A 94 -4.37 15.36 -5.93
CA HIS A 94 -4.51 13.92 -5.85
C HIS A 94 -5.93 13.49 -5.50
N GLU A 95 -6.61 14.18 -4.58
CA GLU A 95 -8.00 13.86 -4.23
C GLU A 95 -8.95 14.15 -5.41
N ALA A 96 -8.68 15.20 -6.19
CA ALA A 96 -9.44 15.51 -7.40
C ALA A 96 -9.20 14.47 -8.51
N GLN A 97 -7.96 14.01 -8.67
CA GLN A 97 -7.60 12.92 -9.57
C GLN A 97 -8.29 11.61 -9.16
N CYS A 98 -8.25 11.26 -7.88
CA CYS A 98 -8.96 10.08 -7.37
C CYS A 98 -10.48 10.20 -7.56
N LEU A 99 -11.08 11.36 -7.32
CA LEU A 99 -12.50 11.59 -7.58
C LEU A 99 -12.83 11.42 -9.06
N THR A 100 -11.99 11.96 -9.95
CA THR A 100 -12.17 11.83 -11.41
C THR A 100 -12.13 10.37 -11.83
N ASP A 101 -11.11 9.62 -11.38
CA ASP A 101 -11.00 8.18 -11.64
C ASP A 101 -12.22 7.39 -11.12
N LEU A 102 -12.77 7.79 -9.98
CA LEU A 102 -13.98 7.18 -9.40
C LEU A 102 -15.25 7.55 -10.15
N LEU A 103 -15.39 8.78 -10.65
CA LEU A 103 -16.52 9.20 -11.47
C LEU A 103 -16.51 8.47 -12.82
N ASP A 104 -15.36 8.41 -13.47
CA ASP A 104 -15.16 7.63 -14.69
C ASP A 104 -15.53 6.16 -14.45
N ARG A 105 -15.23 5.63 -13.26
CA ARG A 105 -15.62 4.28 -12.86
C ARG A 105 -17.14 4.11 -12.72
N ILE A 106 -17.81 5.03 -12.04
CA ILE A 106 -19.27 4.99 -11.87
C ILE A 106 -19.97 5.04 -13.23
N GLU A 107 -19.50 5.90 -14.12
CA GLU A 107 -20.03 6.02 -15.49
C GLU A 107 -19.84 4.72 -16.28
N LEU A 108 -18.64 4.15 -16.24
CA LEU A 108 -18.34 2.88 -16.91
C LEU A 108 -19.16 1.70 -16.36
N ASP A 109 -19.35 1.62 -15.04
CA ASP A 109 -20.14 0.56 -14.40
C ASP A 109 -21.64 0.72 -14.71
N ALA A 110 -22.15 1.94 -14.77
CA ALA A 110 -23.53 2.22 -15.20
C ALA A 110 -23.75 1.77 -16.66
N TRP A 111 -22.83 2.12 -17.55
CA TRP A 111 -22.88 1.72 -18.96
C TRP A 111 -22.71 0.20 -19.17
N ALA A 112 -21.95 -0.47 -18.30
CA ALA A 112 -21.82 -1.92 -18.30
C ALA A 112 -23.12 -2.60 -17.82
N ALA A 113 -23.73 -2.07 -16.74
CA ALA A 113 -24.98 -2.58 -16.19
C ALA A 113 -26.14 -2.50 -17.19
N GLU A 114 -26.25 -1.41 -17.94
CA GLU A 114 -27.25 -1.24 -19.01
C GLU A 114 -27.19 -2.32 -20.09
N ARG A 115 -26.01 -2.92 -20.31
CA ARG A 115 -25.81 -3.99 -21.31
C ARG A 115 -25.70 -5.39 -20.70
N GLY A 116 -26.02 -5.52 -19.42
CA GLY A 116 -25.88 -6.78 -18.69
C GLY A 116 -24.44 -7.28 -18.60
N GLN A 117 -23.46 -6.40 -18.78
CA GLN A 117 -22.04 -6.72 -18.73
C GLN A 117 -21.50 -6.43 -17.33
N ILE A 118 -20.64 -7.32 -16.82
CA ILE A 118 -19.86 -7.08 -15.60
C ILE A 118 -18.46 -6.68 -16.05
N LEU A 119 -18.09 -5.40 -15.91
CA LEU A 119 -16.74 -4.94 -16.25
C LEU A 119 -15.75 -5.40 -15.15
N SER A 120 -15.20 -6.60 -15.33
CA SER A 120 -14.31 -7.25 -14.37
C SER A 120 -12.99 -6.49 -14.18
N ASP A 121 -12.66 -6.26 -12.92
CA ASP A 121 -11.31 -6.41 -12.35
C ASP A 121 -10.21 -5.42 -12.82
N ARG A 122 -10.53 -4.12 -12.96
CA ARG A 122 -9.46 -3.11 -12.84
C ARG A 122 -9.18 -2.89 -11.35
N PRO A 123 -7.92 -3.03 -10.88
CA PRO A 123 -7.60 -2.72 -9.50
C PRO A 123 -7.97 -1.26 -9.22
N TYR A 124 -8.57 -1.02 -8.05
CA TYR A 124 -8.67 0.31 -7.44
C TYR A 124 -7.34 1.04 -7.66
N PRO A 125 -7.30 2.35 -8.02
CA PRO A 125 -6.03 3.01 -8.23
C PRO A 125 -5.22 2.82 -6.95
N ALA A 126 -4.23 1.92 -7.03
CA ALA A 126 -3.26 1.77 -5.99
C ALA A 126 -2.68 3.16 -5.85
N THR A 127 -2.73 3.69 -4.63
CA THR A 127 -2.09 4.94 -4.23
C THR A 127 -0.64 4.88 -4.72
N ALA A 128 -0.41 5.27 -5.96
CA ALA A 128 0.86 5.13 -6.62
C ALA A 128 1.70 6.24 -6.01
N ALA A 129 2.46 5.87 -4.98
CA ALA A 129 3.56 6.67 -4.49
C ALA A 129 4.50 6.88 -5.68
N ARG A 130 4.32 7.99 -6.38
CA ARG A 130 5.19 8.41 -7.47
C ARG A 130 6.46 8.93 -6.85
N LEU A 131 7.60 8.33 -7.19
CA LEU A 131 8.90 8.88 -6.81
C LEU A 131 9.09 10.23 -7.53
N ALA A 132 9.47 11.26 -6.78
CA ALA A 132 9.74 12.59 -7.32
C ALA A 132 10.98 12.57 -8.23
N SER A 133 11.00 13.41 -9.27
CA SER A 133 12.14 13.53 -10.18
C SER A 133 13.24 14.44 -9.61
N GLU A 134 14.49 14.27 -10.07
CA GLU A 134 15.66 15.10 -9.68
C GLU A 134 15.44 16.61 -9.86
N SER A 135 14.58 17.01 -10.81
CA SER A 135 14.20 18.41 -11.04
C SER A 135 13.31 18.97 -9.93
N GLU A 136 12.42 18.16 -9.37
CA GLU A 136 11.52 18.54 -8.27
C GLU A 136 12.29 18.64 -6.95
N TRP A 137 13.31 17.80 -6.77
CA TRP A 137 14.25 17.85 -5.65
C TRP A 137 14.97 19.20 -5.56
N SER A 138 15.63 19.61 -6.65
CA SER A 138 16.37 20.87 -6.73
C SER A 138 15.51 22.11 -6.45
N ALA A 139 14.23 22.08 -6.83
CA ALA A 139 13.29 23.17 -6.57
C ALA A 139 12.91 23.29 -5.08
N THR A 140 12.76 22.15 -4.39
CA THR A 140 12.45 22.14 -2.94
C THR A 140 13.61 22.59 -2.07
N GLU A 141 14.86 22.23 -2.41
CA GLU A 141 16.06 22.69 -1.72
C GLU A 141 16.27 24.21 -1.86
N ALA A 142 16.07 24.75 -3.07
CA ALA A 142 16.15 26.18 -3.31
C ALA A 142 15.09 26.98 -2.54
N ALA A 143 13.90 26.42 -2.33
CA ALA A 143 12.83 27.04 -1.57
C ALA A 143 13.11 27.05 -0.05
N ASN A 144 13.68 25.97 0.50
CA ASN A 144 14.03 25.88 1.93
C ASN A 144 15.24 26.75 2.29
N SER A 145 16.24 26.85 1.41
CA SER A 145 17.41 27.74 1.60
C SER A 145 17.02 29.22 1.71
N ARG A 146 15.99 29.66 0.96
CA ARG A 146 15.49 31.05 1.01
C ARG A 146 14.70 31.35 2.28
N LYS A 147 14.05 30.35 2.90
CA LYS A 147 13.34 30.52 4.17
C LYS A 147 14.30 30.62 5.36
N SER A 148 15.39 29.86 5.36
CA SER A 148 16.43 29.91 6.41
C SER A 148 17.25 31.21 6.43
N LYS A 149 17.32 31.95 5.32
CA LYS A 149 18.04 33.24 5.23
C LYS A 149 17.19 34.47 5.58
N ARG A 150 15.90 34.28 5.90
CA ARG A 150 14.95 35.36 6.23
C ARG A 150 14.61 35.45 7.72
N THR A 151 15.21 34.59 8.54
CA THR A 151 15.23 34.64 10.01
C THR A 151 16.65 34.91 10.45
#